data_AF-A0A9C9TRE0-F1
#
_entry.id   AF-A0A9C9TRE0-F1
#
_cell.length_a   1.000
_cell.length_b   1.000
_cell.length_c   1.000
_cell.angle_alpha   90.00
_cell.angle_beta   90.00
_cell.angle_gamma   90.00
#
_symmetry.space_group_name_H-M   'P 1'
#
loop_
_entity.id
_entity.type
_entity.pdbx_description
1 polymer ?
#
loop_
_entity_poly.entity_id
_entity_poly.type
_entity_poly.pdbx_seq_one_letter_code
_entity_poly.pdbx_strand_id
1 'polypeptide(L)' 'MLEVFLTEERKRFRQEARDLVKSIPRQLILDMDADKIEFPHEFVGEAGRRNLLGIRFPGKYGGRDLKWVDEIIEIG' A
#
# COMPACT_ATOMS: atom_id res chain seq x y z
N MET A 1 -12.58 8.91 -2.10
CA MET A 1 -12.71 10.14 -1.29
C MET A 1 -12.63 11.36 -2.21
N LEU A 2 -13.43 12.41 -2.01
CA LEU A 2 -13.32 13.63 -2.83
C LEU A 2 -11.96 14.32 -2.58
N GLU A 3 -11.31 14.79 -3.63
CA GLU A 3 -9.96 15.39 -3.54
C GLU A 3 -9.90 16.61 -2.63
N VAL A 4 -11.03 17.32 -2.48
CA VAL A 4 -11.17 18.51 -1.63
C VAL A 4 -10.89 18.22 -0.15
N PHE A 5 -10.95 16.97 0.28
CA PHE A 5 -10.67 16.56 1.67
C PHE A 5 -9.23 16.10 1.91
N LEU A 6 -8.39 16.07 0.88
CA LEU A 6 -7.02 15.57 0.97
C LEU A 6 -6.01 16.71 1.08
N THR A 7 -5.17 16.64 2.12
CA THR A 7 -3.93 17.43 2.17
C THR A 7 -2.97 16.94 1.10
N GLU A 8 -1.99 17.77 0.73
CA GLU A 8 -0.97 17.38 -0.25
C GLU A 8 -0.16 16.15 0.20
N GLU A 9 0.08 16.00 1.50
CA GLU A 9 0.73 14.81 2.07
C GLU A 9 -0.10 13.55 1.83
N ARG A 10 -1.41 13.62 2.03
CA ARG A 10 -2.33 12.50 1.79
C ARG A 10 -2.45 12.17 0.31
N LYS A 11 -2.38 13.17 -0.57
CA LYS A 11 -2.36 12.94 -2.02
C LYS A 11 -1.08 12.21 -2.45
N ARG A 12 0.08 12.62 -1.92
CA ARG A 12 1.37 11.94 -2.15
C ARG A 12 1.35 10.51 -1.65
N PHE A 13 0.87 10.31 -0.43
CA PHE A 13 0.73 8.97 0.16
C PHE A 13 -0.17 8.06 -0.69
N ARG A 14 -1.34 8.56 -1.12
CA ARG A 14 -2.22 7.83 -2.04
C ARG A 14 -1.54 7.48 -3.37
N GLN A 15 -0.68 8.36 -3.88
CA GLN A 15 0.09 8.11 -5.10
C GLN A 15 1.12 6.99 -4.89
N GLU A 16 1.85 6.99 -3.78
CA GLU A 16 2.79 5.93 -3.40
C GLU A 16 2.12 4.54 -3.37
N ALA A 17 0.93 4.46 -2.75
CA ALA A 17 0.15 3.24 -2.69
C ALA A 17 -0.31 2.77 -4.09
N ARG A 18 -0.80 3.69 -4.92
CA ARG A 18 -1.20 3.39 -6.31
C ARG A 18 -0.02 2.92 -7.15
N ASP A 19 1.16 3.51 -6.96
CA ASP A 19 2.36 3.13 -7.69
C ASP A 19 2.89 1.76 -7.25
N LEU A 20 2.68 1.36 -5.98
CA LEU A 20 2.92 -0.02 -5.56
C LEU A 20 2.01 -0.97 -6.33
N VAL A 21 0.69 -0.75 -6.27
CA VAL A 21 -0.30 -1.64 -6.91
C VAL A 21 -0.05 -1.76 -8.42
N LYS A 22 0.23 -0.64 -9.10
CA LYS A 22 0.54 -0.63 -10.54
C LYS A 22 1.82 -1.36 -10.90
N SER A 23 2.79 -1.44 -9.98
CA SER A 23 4.05 -2.13 -10.23
C SER A 23 3.94 -3.66 -10.15
N ILE A 24 2.81 -4.19 -9.67
CA ILE A 24 2.61 -5.62 -9.52
C ILE A 24 2.29 -6.27 -10.86
N PRO A 25 2.99 -7.34 -11.26
CA PRO A 25 2.67 -8.07 -12.48
C PRO A 25 1.25 -8.63 -12.42
N ARG A 26 0.46 -8.36 -13.46
CA ARG A 26 -0.88 -8.96 -13.62
C ARG A 26 -0.87 -10.49 -13.47
N GLN A 27 0.22 -11.13 -13.89
CA GLN A 27 0.38 -12.58 -13.83
C GLN A 27 0.40 -13.11 -12.38
N LEU A 28 0.97 -12.36 -11.43
CA LEU A 28 0.98 -12.74 -10.01
C LEU A 28 -0.45 -12.93 -9.48
N ILE A 29 -1.35 -12.00 -9.81
CA ILE A 29 -2.75 -12.06 -9.40
C ILE A 29 -3.45 -13.28 -10.03
N LEU A 30 -3.23 -13.53 -11.32
CA LEU A 30 -3.82 -14.68 -12.01
C LEU A 30 -3.33 -16.02 -11.46
N ASP A 31 -2.06 -16.11 -11.09
CA ASP A 31 -1.50 -17.34 -10.52
C ASP A 31 -1.93 -17.56 -9.07
N MET A 32 -2.20 -16.49 -8.32
CA MET A 32 -2.88 -16.59 -7.02
C MET A 32 -4.33 -17.06 -7.17
N ASP A 33 -5.11 -16.47 -8.08
CA ASP A 33 -6.51 -16.88 -8.35
C ASP A 33 -6.62 -18.33 -8.85
N ALA A 34 -5.57 -18.84 -9.49
CA ALA A 34 -5.48 -20.22 -9.97
C ALA A 34 -4.85 -21.18 -8.95
N ASP A 35 -4.69 -20.76 -7.69
CA ASP A 35 -4.10 -21.53 -6.59
C ASP A 35 -2.67 -22.06 -6.86
N LYS A 36 -1.94 -21.45 -7.80
CA LYS A 36 -0.53 -21.80 -8.08
C LYS A 36 0.42 -21.13 -7.10
N ILE A 37 0.01 -19.97 -6.58
CA ILE A 37 0.76 -19.19 -5.58
C ILE A 37 -0.15 -18.98 -4.38
N GLU A 38 0.21 -19.56 -3.25
CA GLU A 38 -0.55 -19.42 -2.00
C GLU A 38 -0.25 -18.09 -1.29
N PHE A 39 0.98 -17.56 -1.42
CA PHE A 39 1.39 -16.32 -0.77
C PHE A 39 2.30 -15.44 -1.66
N PRO A 40 1.97 -14.15 -1.84
CA PRO A 40 2.71 -13.27 -2.75
C PRO A 40 3.92 -12.62 -2.06
N HIS A 41 4.98 -13.40 -1.83
CA HIS A 41 6.19 -12.93 -1.15
C HIS A 41 6.80 -11.67 -1.79
N GLU A 42 6.80 -11.58 -3.13
CA GLU A 42 7.36 -10.43 -3.85
C GLU A 42 6.55 -9.15 -3.61
N PHE A 43 5.22 -9.24 -3.60
CA PHE A 43 4.33 -8.12 -3.29
C PHE A 43 4.60 -7.59 -1.88
N VAL A 44 4.65 -8.50 -0.90
CA VAL A 44 4.87 -8.13 0.52
C VAL A 44 6.27 -7.55 0.71
N GLY A 45 7.28 -8.12 0.06
CA GLY A 45 8.65 -7.61 0.09
C GLY A 45 8.74 -6.19 -0.49
N GLU A 46 8.12 -5.94 -1.63
CA GLU A 46 8.11 -4.62 -2.27
C GLU A 46 7.32 -3.59 -1.46
N ALA A 47 6.16 -3.97 -0.90
CA ALA A 47 5.39 -3.11 0.00
C ALA A 47 6.18 -2.73 1.25
N GLY A 48 6.91 -3.69 1.84
CA GLY A 48 7.81 -3.45 2.96
C GLY A 48 8.98 -2.52 2.59
N ARG A 49 9.61 -2.73 1.43
CA ARG A 49 10.70 -1.87 0.92
C ARG A 49 10.26 -0.43 0.72
N ARG A 50 8.99 -0.21 0.31
CA ARG A 50 8.39 1.12 0.16
C ARG A 50 7.87 1.73 1.47
N ASN A 51 8.00 1.03 2.60
CA ASN A 51 7.44 1.43 3.88
C ASN A 51 5.91 1.67 3.81
N LEU A 52 5.19 0.79 3.11
CA LEU A 52 3.72 0.84 2.97
C LEU A 52 3.01 -0.21 3.83
N LEU A 53 3.76 -1.01 4.60
CA LEU A 53 3.20 -1.95 5.56
C LEU A 53 3.22 -1.34 6.96
N GLY A 54 2.15 -1.56 7.74
CA GLY A 54 2.09 -1.10 9.13
C GLY A 54 2.18 0.42 9.27
N ILE A 55 1.59 1.17 8.33
CA ILE A 55 1.68 2.64 8.23
C ILE A 55 1.28 3.38 9.52
N ARG A 56 0.42 2.78 10.35
CA ARG A 56 -0.02 3.33 11.63
C ARG A 56 0.93 3.07 12.79
N PHE A 57 1.91 2.19 12.61
CA PHE A 57 2.88 1.91 13.66
C PHE A 57 3.83 3.09 13.83
N PRO A 58 4.36 3.29 15.05
CA PRO A 58 5.33 4.33 15.29
C PRO A 58 6.57 4.19 14.42
N GLY A 59 7.11 5.31 13.93
CA GLY A 59 8.32 5.35 13.10
C GLY A 59 9.53 4.74 13.80
N LYS A 60 9.61 4.83 15.14
CA LYS A 60 10.65 4.16 15.95
C LYS A 60 10.65 2.63 15.83
N TYR A 61 9.57 2.03 15.32
CA TYR A 61 9.45 0.60 15.03
C TYR A 61 9.38 0.30 13.53
N GLY A 62 9.71 1.30 12.68
CA GLY A 62 9.72 1.16 11.23
C GLY A 62 8.38 1.47 10.54
N GLY A 63 7.38 1.99 11.25
CA GLY A 63 6.12 2.46 10.63
C GLY A 63 6.21 3.91 10.13
N ARG A 64 5.05 4.57 10.00
CA ARG A 64 4.94 5.95 9.47
C ARG A 64 4.14 6.91 10.36
N ASP A 65 3.77 6.50 11.57
CA ASP A 65 2.96 7.31 12.51
C ASP A 65 1.64 7.83 11.91
N LEU A 66 1.12 7.17 10.86
CA LEU A 66 -0.11 7.58 10.19
C LEU A 66 -1.35 7.20 11.02
N LYS A 67 -2.46 7.85 10.71
CA LYS A 67 -3.73 7.65 11.44
C LYS A 67 -4.68 6.78 10.62
N TRP A 68 -5.72 6.32 11.29
CA TRP A 68 -6.82 5.55 10.68
C TRP A 68 -7.41 6.22 9.43
N VAL A 69 -7.52 7.55 9.43
CA VAL A 69 -8.02 8.30 8.27
C VAL A 69 -7.09 8.18 7.05
N ASP A 70 -5.79 8.07 7.26
CA ASP A 70 -4.80 7.97 6.17
C ASP A 70 -4.84 6.56 5.53
N GLU A 71 -5.12 5.51 6.31
CA GLU A 71 -5.33 4.13 5.80
C GLU A 71 -6.57 4.04 4.89
N ILE A 72 -7.68 4.70 5.26
CA ILE A 72 -8.90 4.69 4.44
C ILE A 72 -8.72 5.47 3.13
N ILE A 73 -7.84 6.47 3.11
CA ILE A 73 -7.54 7.27 1.90
C ILE A 73 -6.93 6.40 0.78
N GLU A 74 -6.27 5.28 1.12
CA GLU A 74 -5.71 4.35 0.14
C GLU A 74 -6.76 3.54 -0.63
N ILE A 75 -7.94 3.32 -0.04
CA ILE A 75 -8.97 2.42 -0.57
C ILE A 75 -9.77 3.07 -1.75
N GLY A 76 -9.54 4.36 -2.04
CA GLY A 76 -10.38 5.15 -2.96
C GLY A 76 -9.71 5.90 -4.10
#